data_AF-A0A367RWU9-F1
#
_entry.id   AF-A0A367RWU9-F1
#
_cell.length_a   1.000
_cell.length_b   1.000
_cell.length_c   1.000
_cell.angle_alpha   90.00
_cell.angle_beta   90.00
_cell.angle_gamma   90.00
#
_symmetry.space_group_name_H-M   'P 1'
#
loop_
_entity.id
_entity.type
_entity.pdbx_description
1 polymer ?
#
loop_
_entity_poly.entity_id
_entity_poly.type
_entity_poly.pdbx_seq_one_letter_code
_entity_poly.pdbx_strand_id
1 'polypeptide(L)'
;MSLNYINIEEIWFPIIKSWLEIYFPLNEAIYLVIDRTNWGCINLLMISVYWDKRSIPIYFKLLDKLGSSNFDEQEAVFKKALPLFNNYKTVVLGDREFCSIKRGFLADRAESIFLFTLKKRCVYRNRTGNLAAIKRFRFSA
;
A
#
# COMPACT_ATOMS: atom_id res chain seq x y z
N MET A 1 -27.28 20.67 -10.70
CA MET A 1 -25.90 21.11 -10.37
C MET A 1 -25.06 19.87 -10.22
N SER A 2 -24.20 19.55 -11.20
CA SER A 2 -23.23 18.45 -11.06
C SER A 2 -22.15 18.91 -10.08
N LEU A 3 -21.78 18.03 -9.14
CA LEU A 3 -20.64 18.25 -8.25
C LEU A 3 -19.37 18.21 -9.12
N ASN A 4 -18.98 19.37 -9.66
CA ASN A 4 -17.78 19.49 -10.47
C ASN A 4 -16.56 19.24 -9.57
N TYR A 5 -15.93 18.09 -9.79
CA TYR A 5 -14.52 17.80 -9.57
C TYR A 5 -13.94 18.17 -8.19
N ILE A 6 -14.40 17.50 -7.13
CA ILE A 6 -13.55 17.36 -5.94
C ILE A 6 -12.52 16.28 -6.26
N ASN A 7 -11.31 16.69 -6.65
CA ASN A 7 -10.20 15.78 -6.82
C ASN A 7 -9.71 15.34 -5.44
N ILE A 8 -9.94 14.07 -5.10
CA ILE A 8 -9.52 13.51 -3.82
C ILE A 8 -8.01 13.66 -3.60
N GLU A 9 -7.20 13.60 -4.66
CA GLU A 9 -5.74 13.76 -4.55
C GLU A 9 -5.37 15.16 -4.06
N GLU A 10 -6.05 16.20 -4.53
CA GLU A 10 -5.76 17.60 -4.18
C GLU A 10 -6.13 17.94 -2.75
N ILE A 11 -7.17 17.32 -2.19
CA ILE A 11 -7.60 17.55 -0.80
C ILE A 11 -6.85 16.62 0.15
N TRP A 12 -6.78 15.33 -0.19
CA TRP A 12 -6.32 14.31 0.73
C TRP A 12 -4.80 14.26 0.85
N PHE A 13 -4.06 14.45 -0.25
CA PHE A 13 -2.60 14.30 -0.21
C PHE A 13 -1.90 15.34 0.66
N PRO A 14 -2.29 16.64 0.67
CA PRO A 14 -1.73 17.59 1.61
C PRO A 14 -1.98 17.20 3.07
N ILE A 15 -3.20 16.72 3.39
CA ILE A 15 -3.55 16.27 4.74
C ILE A 15 -2.66 15.09 5.15
N ILE A 16 -2.48 14.11 4.27
CA ILE A 16 -1.59 12.98 4.53
C ILE A 16 -0.15 13.45 4.72
N LYS A 17 0.37 14.35 3.88
CA LYS A 17 1.74 14.87 4.03
C LYS A 17 1.94 15.53 5.39
N SER A 18 1.05 16.44 5.78
CA SER A 18 1.13 17.09 7.09
C SER A 18 1.02 16.09 8.23
N TRP A 19 0.15 15.09 8.12
CA TRP A 19 0.05 14.01 9.11
C TRP A 19 1.35 13.20 9.20
N LEU A 20 1.97 12.86 8.06
CA LEU A 20 3.24 12.14 8.03
C LEU A 20 4.37 12.94 8.68
N GLU A 21 4.44 14.26 8.40
CA GLU A 21 5.46 15.15 8.97
C GLU A 21 5.32 15.32 10.49
N ILE A 22 4.09 15.31 11.01
CA ILE A 22 3.83 15.47 12.45
C ILE A 22 4.13 14.19 13.23
N TYR A 23 3.77 13.02 12.69
CA TYR A 23 3.74 11.77 13.45
C TYR A 23 4.83 10.76 13.11
N PHE A 24 5.53 10.90 11.97
CA PHE A 24 6.53 9.92 11.52
C PHE A 24 7.93 10.52 11.49
N PRO A 25 8.84 10.09 12.37
CA PRO A 25 10.25 10.46 12.25
C PRO A 25 10.88 9.79 11.02
N LEU A 26 11.77 10.50 10.32
CA LEU A 26 12.40 10.04 9.06
C LEU A 26 13.23 8.75 9.21
N ASN A 27 13.59 8.38 10.44
CA ASN A 27 14.42 7.22 10.74
C ASN A 27 13.62 5.93 10.87
N GLU A 28 12.29 6.01 10.99
CA GLU A 28 11.40 4.87 11.13
C GLU A 28 10.80 4.44 9.79
N ALA A 29 10.56 3.13 9.67
CA ALA A 29 9.96 2.57 8.47
C ALA A 29 8.43 2.69 8.51
N ILE A 30 7.86 3.26 7.46
CA ILE A 30 6.42 3.34 7.25
C ILE A 30 5.94 2.08 6.55
N TYR A 31 4.97 1.41 7.17
CA TYR A 31 4.36 0.22 6.62
C TYR A 31 3.17 0.60 5.72
N LEU A 32 3.34 0.44 4.41
CA LEU A 32 2.29 0.56 3.43
C LEU A 32 1.62 -0.79 3.21
N VAL A 33 0.30 -0.82 3.12
CA VAL A 33 -0.50 -2.02 2.92
C VAL A 33 -1.31 -1.84 1.64
N ILE A 34 -1.25 -2.80 0.72
CA ILE A 34 -2.21 -2.91 -0.37
C ILE A 34 -3.32 -3.87 0.02
N ASP A 35 -4.56 -3.43 -0.16
CA ASP A 35 -5.74 -4.23 0.11
C ASP A 35 -6.81 -4.01 -0.97
N ARG A 36 -7.71 -4.97 -1.09
CA ARG A 36 -8.84 -4.92 -2.02
C ARG A 36 -10.12 -5.35 -1.33
N THR A 37 -11.13 -4.50 -1.41
CA THR A 37 -12.48 -4.80 -0.91
C THR A 37 -13.45 -4.88 -2.08
N ASN A 38 -14.25 -5.95 -2.11
CA ASN A 38 -15.29 -6.14 -3.11
C ASN A 38 -16.67 -6.21 -2.43
N TRP A 39 -17.54 -5.24 -2.73
CA TRP A 39 -18.91 -5.17 -2.23
C TRP A 39 -19.90 -5.09 -3.39
N GLY A 40 -20.49 -6.23 -3.74
CA GLY A 40 -21.42 -6.33 -4.87
C GLY A 40 -20.72 -5.97 -6.18
N CYS A 41 -21.05 -4.79 -6.73
CA CYS A 41 -20.43 -4.24 -7.94
C CYS A 41 -19.26 -3.28 -7.67
N ILE A 42 -18.96 -2.96 -6.41
CA ILE A 42 -17.91 -2.02 -6.02
C ILE A 42 -16.62 -2.81 -5.78
N ASN A 43 -15.62 -2.61 -6.63
CA ASN A 43 -14.30 -3.22 -6.49
C ASN A 43 -13.26 -2.14 -6.18
N LEU A 44 -12.91 -2.00 -4.91
CA LEU A 44 -12.04 -0.94 -4.43
C LEU A 44 -10.64 -1.49 -4.18
N LEU A 45 -9.63 -0.93 -4.86
CA LEU A 45 -8.22 -1.20 -4.62
C LEU A 45 -7.62 -0.03 -3.84
N MET A 46 -6.95 -0.30 -2.72
CA MET A 46 -6.44 0.75 -1.84
C MET A 46 -5.00 0.51 -1.37
N ILE A 47 -4.26 1.61 -1.23
CA ILE A 47 -2.99 1.69 -0.50
C ILE A 47 -3.25 2.42 0.81
N SER A 48 -2.83 1.82 1.91
CA SER A 48 -3.02 2.35 3.25
C SER A 48 -1.69 2.41 4.01
N VAL A 49 -1.58 3.32 4.98
CA VAL A 49 -0.51 3.30 5.99
C VAL A 49 -1.00 2.52 7.20
N TYR A 50 -0.23 1.54 7.64
CA TYR A 50 -0.46 0.88 8.92
C TYR A 50 0.16 1.70 10.05
N TRP A 51 -0.69 2.24 10.91
CA TRP A 51 -0.31 3.10 12.04
C TRP A 51 -1.23 2.86 13.22
N ASP A 52 -0.65 2.75 14.41
CA ASP A 52 -1.37 2.50 15.67
C ASP A 52 -2.47 1.42 15.56
N LYS A 53 -2.09 0.24 15.04
CA LYS A 53 -2.99 -0.91 14.82
C LYS A 53 -4.17 -0.65 13.88
N ARG A 54 -4.15 0.44 13.12
CA ARG A 54 -5.15 0.82 12.12
C ARG A 54 -4.52 0.87 10.74
N SER A 55 -5.34 0.61 9.72
CA SER A 55 -4.97 0.80 8.32
C SER A 55 -5.66 2.08 7.84
N ILE A 56 -4.89 3.13 7.57
CA ILE A 56 -5.40 4.43 7.14
C ILE A 56 -5.26 4.52 5.62
N PRO A 57 -6.38 4.58 4.85
CA PRO A 57 -6.31 4.68 3.40
C PRO A 57 -5.67 5.99 2.94
N ILE A 58 -4.67 5.88 2.08
CA ILE A 58 -3.92 7.01 1.51
C ILE A 58 -4.36 7.27 0.08
N TYR A 59 -4.56 6.20 -0.68
CA TYR A 59 -5.05 6.28 -2.03
C TYR A 59 -5.94 5.08 -2.31
N PHE A 60 -7.01 5.30 -3.05
CA PHE A 60 -7.90 4.25 -3.48
C PHE A 60 -8.36 4.51 -4.90
N LYS A 61 -8.63 3.43 -5.62
CA LYS A 61 -9.15 3.46 -6.97
C LYS A 61 -10.31 2.48 -7.08
N LEU A 62 -11.43 2.95 -7.60
CA LEU A 62 -12.52 2.09 -8.01
C LEU A 62 -12.12 1.41 -9.32
N LEU A 63 -12.20 0.09 -9.36
CA LEU A 63 -11.93 -0.69 -10.57
C LEU A 63 -13.24 -0.91 -11.32
N ASP A 64 -13.24 -0.62 -12.62
CA ASP A 64 -14.41 -0.78 -13.51
C ASP A 64 -14.68 -2.24 -13.90
N LYS A 65 -14.33 -3.18 -13.02
CA LYS A 65 -14.48 -4.62 -13.24
C LYS A 65 -14.77 -5.36 -11.95
N LEU A 66 -15.45 -6.50 -12.10
CA LEU A 66 -15.61 -7.48 -11.04
C LEU A 66 -14.38 -8.40 -10.98
N GLY A 67 -14.08 -8.91 -9.78
CA GLY A 67 -13.00 -9.89 -9.59
C GLY A 67 -11.63 -9.25 -9.29
N SER A 68 -10.56 -9.95 -9.64
CA SER A 68 -9.19 -9.59 -9.21
C SER A 68 -8.59 -8.41 -9.94
N SER A 69 -7.72 -7.67 -9.24
CA SER A 69 -6.91 -6.62 -9.85
C SER A 69 -5.80 -7.21 -10.73
N ASN A 70 -5.39 -6.49 -11.78
CA ASN A 70 -4.24 -6.86 -12.61
C ASN A 70 -3.00 -6.06 -12.20
N PHE A 71 -1.84 -6.41 -12.77
CA PHE A 71 -0.58 -5.76 -12.47
C PHE A 71 -0.59 -4.26 -12.77
N ASP A 72 -1.22 -3.83 -13.88
CA ASP A 72 -1.22 -2.42 -14.30
C ASP A 72 -2.06 -1.54 -13.37
N GLU A 73 -3.21 -2.04 -12.91
CA GLU A 73 -4.06 -1.37 -11.91
C GLU A 73 -3.35 -1.24 -10.57
N GLN A 74 -2.70 -2.33 -10.17
CA GLN A 74 -1.89 -2.39 -8.98
C GLN A 74 -0.70 -1.42 -9.05
N GLU A 75 0.00 -1.37 -10.17
CA GLU A 75 1.09 -0.44 -10.40
C GLU A 75 0.60 1.02 -10.39
N ALA A 76 -0.55 1.29 -11.01
CA ALA A 76 -1.14 2.63 -11.07
C ALA A 76 -1.44 3.21 -9.69
N VAL A 77 -2.00 2.41 -8.77
CA VAL A 77 -2.27 2.89 -7.39
C VAL A 77 -0.97 3.18 -6.64
N PHE A 78 0.08 2.37 -6.82
CA PHE A 78 1.38 2.63 -6.21
C PHE A 78 2.09 3.85 -6.83
N LYS A 79 2.02 4.04 -8.16
CA LYS A 79 2.59 5.21 -8.83
C LYS A 79 2.02 6.52 -8.29
N LYS A 80 0.75 6.51 -7.88
CA LYS A 80 0.06 7.64 -7.27
C LYS A 80 0.40 7.85 -5.80
N ALA A 81 0.46 6.77 -5.01
CA ALA A 81 0.66 6.86 -3.56
C ALA A 81 2.13 7.05 -3.15
N LEU A 82 3.07 6.33 -3.78
CA LEU A 82 4.48 6.32 -3.36
C LEU A 82 5.18 7.68 -3.33
N PRO A 83 4.91 8.64 -4.24
CA PRO A 83 5.52 9.97 -4.16
C PRO A 83 5.30 10.71 -2.84
N LEU A 84 4.26 10.36 -2.07
CA LEU A 84 4.01 10.92 -0.73
C LEU A 84 5.04 10.47 0.30
N PHE A 85 5.76 9.38 0.03
CA PHE A 85 6.66 8.73 0.97
C PHE A 85 8.13 8.78 0.54
N ASN A 86 8.50 9.59 -0.44
CA ASN A 86 9.88 9.63 -0.98
C ASN A 86 10.96 9.96 0.06
N ASN A 87 10.60 10.69 1.12
CA ASN A 87 11.52 11.05 2.20
C ASN A 87 11.59 10.01 3.33
N TYR A 88 10.78 8.95 3.23
CA TYR A 88 10.60 7.96 4.28
C TYR A 88 11.06 6.59 3.81
N LYS A 89 11.59 5.82 4.75
CA LYS A 89 11.80 4.39 4.53
C LYS A 89 10.43 3.72 4.47
N THR A 90 10.13 3.00 3.40
CA THR A 90 8.81 2.36 3.24
C THR A 90 8.91 0.84 3.15
N VAL A 91 7.92 0.16 3.71
CA VAL A 91 7.80 -1.30 3.70
C VAL A 91 6.42 -1.63 3.15
N VAL A 92 6.33 -2.41 2.08
CA VAL A 92 5.06 -2.71 1.39
C VAL A 92 4.57 -4.10 1.76
N LEU A 93 3.35 -4.17 2.27
CA LEU A 93 2.68 -5.36 2.76
C LEU A 93 1.49 -5.67 1.84
N GLY A 94 1.28 -6.94 1.50
CA GLY A 94 0.13 -7.33 0.68
C GLY A 94 -0.10 -8.85 0.67
N ASP A 95 -1.32 -9.25 0.35
CA ASP A 95 -1.66 -10.66 0.16
C ASP A 95 -1.06 -11.23 -1.14
N ARG A 96 -1.15 -12.56 -1.32
CA ARG A 96 -0.66 -13.31 -2.50
C ARG A 96 -1.23 -12.80 -3.82
N GLU A 97 -2.41 -12.19 -3.82
CA GLU A 97 -3.02 -11.57 -5.01
C GLU A 97 -2.11 -10.45 -5.59
N PHE A 98 -1.25 -9.84 -4.78
CA PHE A 98 -0.39 -8.72 -5.15
C PHE A 98 1.08 -9.11 -5.38
N CYS A 99 1.39 -10.42 -5.42
CA CYS A 99 2.75 -10.92 -5.67
C CYS A 99 3.33 -10.48 -7.02
N SER A 100 2.48 -10.15 -8.00
CA SER A 100 2.87 -9.72 -9.35
C SER A 100 3.67 -8.42 -9.32
N ILE A 101 3.24 -7.46 -8.50
CA ILE A 101 3.83 -6.11 -8.35
C ILE A 101 5.30 -6.19 -7.93
N LYS A 102 5.61 -7.18 -7.08
CA LYS A 102 6.94 -7.45 -6.55
C LYS A 102 8.01 -7.55 -7.63
N ARG A 103 7.67 -8.10 -8.79
CA ARG A 103 8.66 -8.44 -9.83
C ARG A 103 8.99 -7.29 -10.78
N GLY A 104 8.06 -6.37 -10.99
CA GLY A 104 8.23 -5.28 -11.95
C GLY A 104 8.57 -3.97 -11.26
N PHE A 105 7.55 -3.30 -10.74
CA PHE A 105 7.62 -1.88 -10.37
C PHE A 105 8.36 -1.57 -9.07
N LEU A 106 8.14 -2.38 -8.02
CA LEU A 106 8.69 -2.08 -6.69
C LEU A 106 10.14 -2.56 -6.51
N ALA A 107 10.69 -3.33 -7.45
CA ALA A 107 12.09 -3.76 -7.43
C ALA A 107 13.06 -2.61 -7.73
N ASP A 108 12.62 -1.62 -8.50
CA ASP A 108 13.42 -0.46 -8.91
C ASP A 108 13.47 0.65 -7.82
N ARG A 109 12.46 0.69 -6.94
CA ARG A 109 12.41 1.63 -5.80
C ARG A 109 12.98 0.98 -4.55
N ALA A 110 14.30 1.12 -4.40
CA ALA A 110 15.08 0.64 -3.28
C ALA A 110 14.56 1.19 -1.94
N GLU A 111 13.93 0.30 -1.15
CA GLU A 111 13.78 0.26 0.33
C GLU A 111 12.52 -0.54 0.75
N SER A 112 11.67 -0.92 -0.21
CA SER A 112 10.44 -1.70 0.00
C SER A 112 10.72 -3.13 0.46
N ILE A 113 10.56 -3.42 1.76
CA ILE A 113 10.50 -4.80 2.27
C ILE A 113 9.11 -5.37 1.97
N PHE A 114 9.05 -6.57 1.37
CA PHE A 114 7.79 -7.20 0.93
C PHE A 114 7.35 -8.33 1.85
N LEU A 115 6.16 -8.24 2.45
CA LEU A 115 5.56 -9.33 3.22
C LEU A 115 4.39 -9.94 2.47
N PHE A 116 4.46 -11.25 2.21
CA PHE A 116 3.34 -12.06 1.70
C PHE A 116 2.96 -13.11 2.73
N THR A 117 1.68 -13.16 3.06
CA THR A 117 1.14 -14.15 4.02
C THR A 117 1.04 -15.53 3.35
N LEU A 118 1.96 -16.44 3.71
CA LEU A 118 1.61 -17.86 3.68
C LEU A 118 0.77 -18.11 4.93
N LYS A 119 -0.33 -18.85 4.81
CA LYS A 119 -1.41 -19.07 5.81
C LYS A 119 -1.01 -19.26 7.29
N LYS A 120 0.27 -19.42 7.65
CA LYS A 120 0.79 -19.43 9.03
C LYS A 120 2.19 -18.77 9.22
N ARG A 121 2.82 -18.17 8.20
CA ARG A 121 4.17 -17.57 8.29
C ARG A 121 4.29 -16.31 7.42
N CYS A 122 4.60 -15.18 8.05
CA CYS A 122 4.95 -13.95 7.34
C CYS A 122 6.43 -14.00 6.97
N VAL A 123 6.74 -14.01 5.68
CA VAL A 123 8.12 -14.03 5.18
C VAL A 123 8.37 -12.72 4.45
N TYR A 124 9.44 -12.03 4.82
CA TYR A 124 9.92 -10.88 4.07
C TYR A 124 11.09 -11.23 3.18
N ARG A 125 11.19 -10.57 2.04
CA ARG A 125 12.41 -10.59 1.23
C ARG A 125 13.19 -9.31 1.46
N ASN A 126 14.44 -9.43 1.88
CA ASN A 126 15.33 -8.28 2.05
C ASN A 126 15.91 -7.83 0.70
N ARG A 127 16.67 -6.73 0.73
CA ARG A 127 17.34 -6.12 -0.44
C ARG A 127 18.27 -7.09 -1.19
N THR A 128 18.83 -8.09 -0.52
CA THR A 128 19.74 -9.08 -1.11
C THR A 128 19.03 -10.32 -1.66
N GLY A 129 17.69 -10.35 -1.65
CA GLY A 129 16.91 -11.47 -2.17
C GLY A 129 16.75 -12.62 -1.18
N ASN A 130 17.25 -12.49 0.05
CA ASN A 130 17.09 -13.48 1.10
C ASN A 130 15.69 -13.38 1.73
N LEU A 131 15.09 -14.55 1.94
CA LEU A 131 13.81 -14.69 2.63
C LEU A 131 14.07 -14.84 4.13
N ALA A 132 13.43 -14.00 4.94
CA ALA A 132 13.51 -14.05 6.40
C ALA A 132 12.11 -14.03 7.01
N ALA A 133 11.92 -14.69 8.15
CA ALA A 133 10.63 -14.78 8.82
C ALA A 133 10.40 -13.56 9.74
N ILE A 134 9.22 -12.95 9.68
CA ILE A 134 8.84 -11.89 10.62
C ILE A 134 8.07 -12.50 11.79
N LYS A 135 8.39 -12.07 13.02
CA LYS A 135 7.56 -12.32 14.21
C LYS A 135 6.20 -11.66 13.99
N ARG A 136 5.26 -12.45 13.48
CA ARG A 136 3.80 -12.27 13.44
C ARG A 136 3.32 -10.81 13.54
N PHE A 137 3.27 -10.11 12.40
CA PHE A 137 2.37 -8.96 12.24
C PHE A 137 0.93 -9.50 12.28
N ARG A 138 0.18 -9.18 13.34
CA ARG A 138 -1.27 -9.44 13.38
C ARG A 138 -1.96 -8.18 12.87
N PHE A 139 -2.49 -8.23 11.65
CA PHE A 139 -3.58 -7.36 11.26
C PHE A 139 -4.80 -7.82 12.07
N SER A 140 -5.20 -7.05 13.08
CA SER A 140 -6.53 -7.22 13.65
C SER A 140 -7.49 -6.54 12.67
N ALA A 141 -8.31 -7.35 12.01
CA ALA A 141 -9.57 -6.86 11.47
C ALA A 141 -10.52 -6.53 12.62
#